data_AF-A0A7Y1THD3-F1
#
_entry.id   AF-A0A7Y1THD3-F1
#
_cell.length_a   1.000
_cell.length_b   1.000
_cell.length_c   1.000
_cell.angle_alpha   90.00
_cell.angle_beta   90.00
_cell.angle_gamma   90.00
#
_symmetry.space_group_name_H-M   'P 1'
#
loop_
_entity.id
_entity.type
_entity.pdbx_description
1 polymer ?
#
loop_
_entity_poly.entity_id
_entity_poly.type
_entity_poly.pdbx_seq_one_letter_code
_entity_poly.pdbx_strand_id
1 'polypeptide(L)'
;DKLFPDEIAERLWSFIKAMLESMISVETACVVEGEALLPELIIELQRKYPDHIKICFLGYTDIAVERKVSEIKEFSQLQTDWLIDKSDAYIQDHVRNMIAHSKRIKTSCKANQLQYIDTSETFMDVLDFTIGQLSK
;
A
#
# COMPACT_ATOMS: atom_id res chain seq x y z
N ASP A 1 -1.83 9.28 -17.95
CA ASP A 1 -2.42 10.08 -16.85
C ASP A 1 -1.37 10.55 -15.88
N LYS A 2 -1.53 11.74 -15.29
CA LYS A 2 -0.45 12.52 -14.67
C LYS A 2 -0.75 12.97 -13.24
N LEU A 3 -1.38 12.13 -12.43
CA LEU A 3 -1.47 12.39 -10.99
C LEU A 3 -0.76 11.27 -10.26
N PHE A 4 0.22 11.62 -9.44
CA PHE A 4 0.87 10.64 -8.57
C PHE A 4 -0.11 10.23 -7.46
N PRO A 5 -0.02 8.98 -6.95
CA PRO A 5 -0.90 8.50 -5.88
C PRO A 5 -0.98 9.45 -4.68
N ASP A 6 0.13 10.11 -4.33
CA ASP A 6 0.22 11.11 -3.25
C ASP A 6 -0.75 12.28 -3.49
N GLU A 7 -0.80 12.83 -4.70
CA GLU A 7 -1.68 13.96 -5.04
C GLU A 7 -3.15 13.54 -5.04
N ILE A 8 -3.44 12.30 -5.45
CA ILE A 8 -4.78 11.72 -5.41
C ILE A 8 -5.21 11.58 -3.95
N ALA A 9 -4.32 11.07 -3.08
CA ALA A 9 -4.57 10.89 -1.66
C ALA A 9 -4.94 12.21 -0.98
N GLU A 10 -4.16 13.27 -1.22
CA GLU A 10 -4.43 14.60 -0.66
C GLU A 10 -5.78 15.16 -1.12
N ARG A 11 -6.09 15.07 -2.42
CA ARG A 11 -7.34 15.61 -3.00
C ARG A 11 -8.57 14.85 -2.57
N LEU A 12 -8.47 13.53 -2.42
CA LEU A 12 -9.59 12.68 -2.02
C LEU A 12 -9.73 12.52 -0.51
N TRP A 13 -8.79 13.02 0.29
CA TRP A 13 -8.74 12.75 1.72
C TRP A 13 -10.04 13.05 2.45
N SER A 14 -10.63 14.23 2.21
CA SER A 14 -11.89 14.62 2.87
C SER A 14 -13.03 13.64 2.59
N PHE A 15 -13.08 13.08 1.38
CA PHE A 15 -14.08 12.08 1.00
C PHE A 15 -13.79 10.72 1.65
N ILE A 16 -12.55 10.25 1.54
CA ILE A 16 -12.13 8.96 2.11
C ILE A 16 -12.29 8.95 3.63
N LYS A 17 -11.89 10.04 4.30
CA LYS A 17 -12.08 10.23 5.74
C LYS A 17 -13.56 10.07 6.13
N ALA A 18 -14.46 10.79 5.46
CA ALA A 18 -15.89 10.71 5.75
C ALA A 18 -16.46 9.31 5.51
N MET A 19 -16.01 8.63 4.45
CA MET A 19 -16.38 7.24 4.18
C MET A 19 -15.94 6.31 5.31
N LEU A 20 -14.66 6.39 5.73
CA LEU A 20 -14.12 5.57 6.81
C LEU A 20 -14.80 5.85 8.15
N GLU A 21 -15.06 7.12 8.47
CA GLU A 21 -15.81 7.49 9.68
C GLU A 21 -17.24 6.94 9.66
N SER A 22 -17.90 6.94 8.50
CA SER A 22 -19.21 6.30 8.35
C SER A 22 -19.12 4.79 8.57
N MET A 23 -18.11 4.11 8.03
CA MET A 23 -17.91 2.67 8.21
C MET A 23 -17.64 2.29 9.67
N ILE A 24 -16.85 3.11 10.37
CA ILE A 24 -16.61 2.97 11.82
C ILE A 24 -17.93 3.14 12.58
N SER A 25 -18.76 4.13 12.23
CA SER A 25 -20.02 4.41 12.93
C SER A 25 -21.07 3.30 12.83
N VAL A 26 -21.04 2.49 11.77
CA VAL A 26 -21.94 1.35 11.58
C VAL A 26 -21.29 0.02 11.97
N GLU A 27 -20.12 0.07 12.63
CA GLU A 27 -19.37 -1.08 13.17
C GLU A 27 -19.16 -2.23 12.15
N THR A 28 -18.95 -1.88 10.88
CA THR A 28 -18.70 -2.87 9.85
C THR A 28 -17.25 -3.34 9.90
N ALA A 29 -17.04 -4.59 10.31
CA ALA A 29 -15.72 -5.22 10.27
C ALA A 29 -15.33 -5.53 8.81
N CYS A 30 -14.35 -4.79 8.28
CA CYS A 30 -13.86 -4.97 6.92
C CYS A 30 -12.38 -4.60 6.79
N VAL A 31 -11.75 -5.08 5.71
CA VAL A 31 -10.44 -4.60 5.27
C VAL A 31 -10.66 -3.61 4.13
N VAL A 32 -10.02 -2.45 4.23
CA VAL A 32 -9.97 -1.46 3.15
C VAL A 32 -8.56 -1.47 2.57
N GLU A 33 -8.46 -1.79 1.29
CA GLU A 33 -7.22 -1.73 0.51
C GLU A 33 -7.25 -0.51 -0.42
N GLY A 34 -6.13 0.19 -0.55
CA GLY A 34 -6.01 1.30 -1.48
C GLY A 34 -4.57 1.78 -1.66
N GLU A 35 -4.28 2.32 -2.84
CA GLU A 35 -2.96 2.86 -3.20
C GLU A 35 -2.84 4.36 -2.81
N ALA A 36 -3.93 5.12 -2.88
CA ALA A 36 -3.94 6.56 -2.64
C ALA A 36 -4.26 6.90 -1.17
N LEU A 37 -3.45 6.37 -0.24
CA LEU A 37 -3.50 6.70 1.18
C LEU A 37 -2.11 7.12 1.66
N LEU A 38 -2.04 8.14 2.52
CA LEU A 38 -0.78 8.62 3.08
C LEU A 38 -0.76 8.44 4.61
N PRO A 39 0.36 7.98 5.20
CA PRO A 39 0.47 7.79 6.66
C PRO A 39 0.14 9.05 7.47
N GLU A 40 0.59 10.22 7.00
CA GLU A 40 0.36 11.53 7.62
C GLU A 40 -1.10 11.98 7.60
N LEU A 41 -1.90 11.47 6.67
CA LEU A 41 -3.33 11.77 6.59
C LEU A 41 -4.12 10.80 7.47
N ILE A 42 -3.94 9.50 7.28
CA ILE A 42 -4.77 8.45 7.92
C ILE A 42 -4.54 8.35 9.43
N ILE A 43 -3.38 8.77 9.95
CA ILE A 43 -3.05 8.68 11.39
C ILE A 43 -4.07 9.42 12.28
N GLU A 44 -4.74 10.45 11.77
CA GLU A 44 -5.77 11.15 12.54
C GLU A 44 -6.94 10.24 12.91
N LEU A 45 -7.30 9.29 12.05
CA LEU A 45 -8.39 8.34 12.31
C LEU A 45 -7.99 7.33 13.39
N GLN A 46 -6.74 6.84 13.37
CA GLN A 46 -6.27 5.95 14.44
C GLN A 46 -6.17 6.66 15.79
N ARG A 47 -5.80 7.94 15.81
CA ARG A 47 -5.81 8.73 17.05
C ARG A 47 -7.24 8.96 17.58
N LYS A 48 -8.20 9.15 16.68
CA LYS A 48 -9.61 9.40 17.02
C LYS A 48 -10.35 8.12 17.42
N TYR A 49 -9.99 6.98 16.82
CA TYR A 49 -10.66 5.69 17.00
C TYR A 49 -9.67 4.53 17.25
N PRO A 50 -8.81 4.59 18.27
CA PRO A 50 -7.69 3.67 18.44
C PRO A 50 -8.10 2.19 18.56
N ASP A 51 -9.30 1.93 19.08
CA ASP A 51 -9.80 0.56 19.27
C ASP A 51 -10.61 0.02 18.08
N HIS A 52 -10.86 0.84 17.05
CA HIS A 52 -11.73 0.47 15.91
C HIS A 52 -10.98 0.39 14.58
N ILE A 53 -9.77 0.95 14.49
CA ILE A 53 -8.98 0.93 13.26
C ILE A 53 -7.57 0.46 13.51
N LYS A 54 -7.13 -0.47 12.65
CA LYS A 54 -5.73 -0.86 12.52
C LYS A 54 -5.24 -0.43 11.16
N ILE A 55 -4.03 0.11 11.13
CA ILE A 55 -3.43 0.67 9.93
C ILE A 55 -2.06 0.06 9.75
N CYS A 56 -1.81 -0.46 8.57
CA CYS A 56 -0.47 -0.83 8.12
C CYS A 56 -0.30 -0.46 6.65
N PHE A 57 0.94 -0.18 6.27
CA PHE A 57 1.33 0.05 4.89
C PHE A 57 2.24 -1.08 4.42
N LEU A 58 2.08 -1.49 3.18
CA LEU A 58 2.87 -2.55 2.55
C LEU A 58 3.70 -1.97 1.42
N GLY A 59 4.92 -2.48 1.23
CA GLY A 59 5.75 -2.15 0.08
C GLY A 59 7.04 -2.95 0.08
N TYR A 60 7.92 -2.67 -0.88
CA TYR A 60 9.17 -3.41 -1.07
C TYR A 60 10.33 -2.42 -1.22
N THR A 61 11.08 -2.16 -0.14
CA THR A 61 12.14 -1.12 -0.20
C THR A 61 13.47 -1.63 -0.74
N ASP A 62 13.74 -2.93 -0.61
CA ASP A 62 15.08 -3.49 -0.81
C ASP A 62 15.11 -4.63 -1.84
N ILE A 63 14.00 -4.88 -2.55
CA ILE A 63 13.95 -5.89 -3.61
C ILE A 63 14.82 -5.50 -4.82
N ALA A 64 15.54 -6.49 -5.38
CA ALA A 64 16.25 -6.31 -6.64
C ALA A 64 15.25 -6.10 -7.79
N VAL A 65 15.50 -5.08 -8.62
CA VAL A 65 14.60 -4.72 -9.73
C VAL A 65 14.42 -5.90 -10.68
N GLU A 66 15.51 -6.55 -11.04
CA GLU A 66 15.54 -7.66 -11.99
C GLU A 66 14.73 -8.85 -11.46
N ARG A 67 14.84 -9.14 -10.16
CA ARG A 67 14.02 -10.16 -9.48
C ARG A 67 12.54 -9.80 -9.57
N LYS A 68 12.17 -8.56 -9.20
CA LYS A 68 10.76 -8.16 -9.18
C LYS A 68 10.15 -8.16 -10.58
N VAL A 69 10.91 -7.74 -11.61
CA VAL A 69 10.45 -7.83 -13.00
C VAL A 69 10.24 -9.28 -13.43
N SER A 70 11.13 -10.20 -13.03
CA SER A 70 10.95 -11.63 -13.29
C SER A 70 9.68 -12.17 -12.65
N GLU A 71 9.44 -11.86 -11.36
CA GLU A 71 8.22 -12.25 -10.64
C GLU A 71 6.96 -11.69 -11.34
N ILE A 72 6.95 -10.40 -11.69
CA ILE A 72 5.82 -9.78 -12.41
C ILE A 72 5.50 -10.54 -13.69
N LYS A 73 6.52 -10.86 -14.49
CA LYS A 73 6.34 -11.58 -15.76
C LYS A 73 5.86 -13.01 -15.58
N GLU A 74 6.32 -13.70 -14.53
CA GLU A 74 5.88 -15.05 -14.19
C GLU A 74 4.36 -15.09 -13.98
N PHE A 75 3.81 -14.07 -13.30
CA PHE A 75 2.39 -13.97 -12.98
C PHE A 75 1.54 -13.21 -14.02
N SER A 76 2.15 -12.58 -15.03
CA SER A 76 1.48 -11.75 -16.07
C SER A 76 0.73 -12.55 -17.15
N GLN A 77 0.33 -13.79 -16.87
CA GLN A 77 -0.25 -14.70 -17.86
C GLN A 77 -1.78 -14.56 -18.04
N LEU A 78 -2.42 -13.66 -17.29
CA LEU A 78 -3.86 -13.46 -17.31
C LEU A 78 -4.25 -12.37 -18.31
N GLN A 79 -5.38 -12.56 -19.02
CA GLN A 79 -5.87 -11.62 -20.05
C GLN A 79 -6.19 -10.20 -19.53
N THR A 80 -6.20 -10.00 -18.20
CA THR A 80 -6.50 -8.72 -17.55
C THR A 80 -5.25 -8.01 -17.02
N ASP A 81 -4.05 -8.50 -17.30
CA ASP A 81 -2.81 -7.83 -16.88
C ASP A 81 -2.51 -6.63 -17.79
N TRP A 82 -2.48 -5.43 -17.20
CA TRP A 82 -2.18 -4.19 -17.89
C TRP A 82 -0.71 -4.03 -18.29
N LEU A 83 0.16 -4.92 -17.79
CA LEU A 83 1.59 -4.98 -18.12
C LEU A 83 1.90 -5.87 -19.32
N ILE A 84 0.93 -6.65 -19.82
CA ILE A 84 1.15 -7.67 -20.87
C ILE A 84 1.71 -7.09 -22.17
N ASP A 85 1.37 -5.83 -22.48
CA ASP A 85 1.79 -5.11 -23.70
C ASP A 85 2.96 -4.14 -23.45
N LYS A 86 3.51 -4.11 -22.23
CA LYS A 86 4.55 -3.17 -21.81
C LYS A 86 5.94 -3.74 -22.04
N SER A 87 6.89 -2.85 -22.35
CA SER A 87 8.29 -3.25 -22.54
C SER A 87 8.98 -3.53 -21.20
N ASP A 88 10.01 -4.36 -21.22
CA ASP A 88 10.87 -4.60 -20.06
C ASP A 88 11.41 -3.32 -19.43
N ALA A 89 11.83 -2.37 -20.26
CA ALA A 89 12.33 -1.07 -19.81
C ALA A 89 11.24 -0.28 -19.06
N TYR A 90 10.00 -0.33 -19.53
CA TYR A 90 8.87 0.30 -18.85
C TYR A 90 8.60 -0.37 -17.49
N ILE A 91 8.57 -1.70 -17.43
CA ILE A 91 8.33 -2.44 -16.18
C ILE A 91 9.46 -2.16 -15.18
N GLN A 92 10.72 -2.16 -15.63
CA GLN A 92 11.87 -1.81 -14.78
C GLN A 92 11.77 -0.39 -14.22
N ASP A 93 11.43 0.59 -15.05
CA ASP A 93 11.24 1.98 -14.59
C ASP A 93 10.11 2.08 -13.57
N HIS A 94 8.98 1.43 -13.86
CA HIS A 94 7.85 1.36 -12.94
C HIS A 94 8.23 0.75 -11.58
N VAL A 95 8.93 -0.39 -11.57
CA VAL A 95 9.43 -1.04 -10.34
C VAL A 95 10.38 -0.12 -9.58
N ARG A 96 11.29 0.60 -10.26
CA ARG A 96 12.19 1.57 -9.60
C ARG A 96 11.41 2.71 -8.95
N ASN A 97 10.38 3.21 -9.62
CA ASN A 97 9.50 4.25 -9.08
C ASN A 97 8.74 3.72 -7.84
N MET A 98 8.27 2.48 -7.87
CA MET A 98 7.60 1.86 -6.72
C MET A 98 8.54 1.62 -5.54
N ILE A 99 9.78 1.19 -5.76
CA ILE A 99 10.79 1.08 -4.69
C ILE A 99 11.05 2.46 -4.06
N ALA A 100 11.20 3.50 -4.88
CA ALA A 100 11.40 4.86 -4.39
C ALA A 100 10.19 5.36 -3.58
N HIS A 101 8.97 5.06 -4.04
CA HIS A 101 7.75 5.39 -3.31
C HIS A 101 7.64 4.59 -2.00
N SER A 102 7.89 3.28 -1.99
CA SER A 102 7.94 2.45 -0.79
C SER A 102 8.90 3.00 0.27
N LYS A 103 10.08 3.50 -0.13
CA LYS A 103 11.03 4.15 0.79
C LYS A 103 10.48 5.44 1.41
N ARG A 104 9.76 6.25 0.63
CA ARG A 104 9.08 7.46 1.12
C ARG A 104 7.99 7.09 2.12
N ILE A 105 7.12 6.14 1.78
CA ILE A 105 6.06 5.65 2.67
C ILE A 105 6.63 5.08 3.96
N LYS A 106 7.66 4.21 3.90
CA LYS A 106 8.36 3.68 5.08
C LYS A 106 8.85 4.78 6.01
N THR A 107 9.40 5.86 5.44
CA THR A 107 9.86 7.03 6.21
C THR A 107 8.69 7.76 6.87
N SER A 108 7.59 7.99 6.15
CA SER A 108 6.40 8.64 6.71
C SER A 108 5.71 7.78 7.77
N CYS A 109 5.60 6.47 7.56
CA CYS A 109 5.11 5.53 8.58
C CYS A 109 5.92 5.63 9.87
N LYS A 110 7.26 5.62 9.77
CA LYS A 110 8.13 5.79 10.92
C LYS A 110 7.90 7.12 11.65
N ALA A 111 7.75 8.22 10.92
CA ALA A 111 7.49 9.54 11.50
C ALA A 111 6.12 9.60 12.23
N ASN A 112 5.14 8.84 11.75
CA ASN A 112 3.78 8.79 12.28
C ASN A 112 3.51 7.61 13.22
N GLN A 113 4.54 6.81 13.56
CA GLN A 113 4.44 5.61 14.40
C GLN A 113 3.45 4.56 13.84
N LEU A 114 3.36 4.48 12.53
CA LEU A 114 2.56 3.49 11.80
C LEU A 114 3.41 2.30 11.39
N GLN A 115 2.77 1.14 11.33
CA GLN A 115 3.43 -0.08 10.87
C GLN A 115 3.67 -0.02 9.36
N TYR A 116 4.92 -0.21 8.96
CA TYR A 116 5.30 -0.48 7.58
C TYR A 116 5.78 -1.93 7.48
N ILE A 117 5.27 -2.65 6.50
CA ILE A 117 5.56 -4.05 6.26
C ILE A 117 6.35 -4.14 4.96
N ASP A 118 7.60 -4.59 5.07
CA ASP A 118 8.45 -4.80 3.92
C ASP A 118 8.24 -6.21 3.37
N THR A 119 7.86 -6.29 2.10
CA THR A 119 7.57 -7.54 1.40
C THR A 119 8.65 -7.92 0.38
N SER A 120 9.83 -7.31 0.47
CA SER A 120 10.96 -7.60 -0.43
C SER A 120 11.43 -9.06 -0.34
N GLU A 121 11.31 -9.67 0.85
CA GLU A 121 11.70 -11.05 1.13
C GLU A 121 10.55 -11.82 1.78
N THR A 122 10.51 -13.15 1.57
CA THR A 122 9.53 -14.06 2.21
C THR A 122 8.08 -13.55 2.12
N PHE A 123 7.65 -13.15 0.92
CA PHE A 123 6.39 -12.43 0.68
C PHE A 123 5.17 -13.05 1.38
N MET A 124 4.95 -14.35 1.19
CA MET A 124 3.79 -15.05 1.77
C MET A 124 3.85 -15.09 3.30
N ASP A 125 5.01 -15.43 3.87
CA ASP A 125 5.19 -15.55 5.33
C ASP A 125 4.92 -14.21 6.03
N VAL A 126 5.37 -13.11 5.42
CA VAL A 126 5.18 -11.75 5.94
C VAL A 126 3.70 -11.34 5.90
N LEU A 127 2.99 -11.70 4.83
CA LEU A 127 1.56 -11.42 4.70
C LEU A 127 0.73 -12.23 5.69
N ASP A 128 0.97 -13.54 5.80
CA ASP A 128 0.26 -14.41 6.72
C ASP A 128 0.45 -13.95 8.18
N PHE A 129 1.69 -13.60 8.53
CA PHE A 129 1.99 -13.02 9.84
C PHE A 129 1.22 -11.71 10.06
N THR A 130 1.22 -10.80 9.08
CA THR A 130 0.55 -9.51 9.17
C THR A 130 -0.95 -9.66 9.37
N ILE A 131 -1.61 -10.48 8.53
CA ILE A 131 -3.04 -10.73 8.62
C ILE A 131 -3.38 -11.28 10.01
N GLY A 132 -2.56 -12.21 10.52
CA GLY A 132 -2.70 -12.73 11.88
C GLY A 132 -2.58 -11.68 13.00
N GLN A 133 -1.88 -10.56 12.80
CA GLN A 133 -1.87 -9.42 13.76
C GLN A 133 -3.09 -8.52 13.61
N LEU A 134 -3.57 -8.32 12.38
CA LEU A 134 -4.75 -7.50 12.11
C LEU A 134 -6.03 -8.15 12.61
N SER A 135 -6.13 -9.49 12.59
CA SER A 135 -7.30 -10.25 13.05
C SER A 135 -7.42 -10.47 14.57
N LYS A 136 -6.43 -10.05 15.38
CA LYS A 136 -6.43 -10.20 16.85
C LYS A 136 -7.00 -9.01 17.58
#